data_AF-A0A350NX82-F1
#
_entry.id   AF-A0A350NX82-F1
#
_cell.length_a   1.000
_cell.length_b   1.000
_cell.length_c   1.000
_cell.angle_alpha   90.00
_cell.angle_beta   90.00
_cell.angle_gamma   90.00
#
_symmetry.space_group_name_H-M   'P 1'
#
loop_
_entity.id
_entity.type
_entity.pdbx_description
1 polymer ?
#
loop_
_entity_poly.entity_id
_entity_poly.type
_entity_poly.pdbx_seq_one_letter_code
_entity_poly.pdbx_strand_id
1 'polypeptide(L)'
;MNYTPMTSTTSNFHTHSKEVFCLIGMLVLCLSSWSQFTVERSPWLDGPEITDEPINQRWAVSNDETNEALHVELIVEGINPRKIVRLDVDRALEVSLQPFRRYTRICVEPDYMLHTDRIWADPATTIDTLRLRPLRMGLEVDLEPIEFTPGASQIYHTSIPTLEALYAFLVVNPTVDIAVVGHEHPSPTTSETAFESRERARAVWEYLVTKGVSPNRLAVEGEGSSRMRFPEPKSIEEAEANRRVTVRVTHY
;
A
#
# COMPACT_ATOMS: atom_id res chain seq x y z
N MET A 1 1.37 -15.89 -85.20
CA MET A 1 2.66 -16.58 -84.98
C MET A 1 2.79 -16.78 -83.48
N ASN A 2 2.49 -18.01 -83.07
CA ASN A 2 2.51 -18.52 -81.70
C ASN A 2 3.82 -19.29 -81.46
N TYR A 3 4.04 -19.64 -80.19
CA TYR A 3 4.92 -20.70 -79.64
C TYR A 3 6.25 -20.25 -79.00
N THR A 4 6.21 -20.09 -77.67
CA THR A 4 7.16 -20.68 -76.68
C THR A 4 7.24 -22.22 -76.83
N PRO A 5 8.09 -23.03 -76.14
CA PRO A 5 9.10 -22.81 -75.09
C PRO A 5 10.39 -23.68 -75.29
N MET A 6 11.26 -23.82 -74.27
CA MET A 6 11.98 -25.07 -73.85
C MET A 6 13.08 -24.74 -72.81
N THR A 7 12.96 -25.13 -71.53
CA THR A 7 13.37 -26.39 -70.86
C THR A 7 14.87 -26.62 -70.67
N SER A 8 15.23 -26.90 -69.40
CA SER A 8 16.27 -27.80 -68.87
C SER A 8 17.73 -27.56 -69.26
N THR A 9 18.64 -27.55 -68.26
CA THR A 9 19.54 -28.69 -67.97
C THR A 9 20.37 -28.40 -66.71
N THR A 10 20.47 -29.43 -65.89
CA THR A 10 21.29 -29.66 -64.70
C THR A 10 22.80 -29.46 -64.90
N SER A 11 23.51 -28.93 -63.89
CA SER A 11 24.80 -29.51 -63.48
C SER A 11 25.22 -29.11 -62.06
N ASN A 12 25.26 -30.14 -61.20
CA ASN A 12 26.29 -30.44 -60.21
C ASN A 12 26.80 -29.35 -59.26
N PHE A 13 26.17 -29.30 -58.08
CA PHE A 13 26.83 -28.88 -56.86
C PHE A 13 27.56 -30.07 -56.22
N HIS A 14 28.88 -29.97 -56.13
CA HIS A 14 29.63 -30.68 -55.09
C HIS A 14 30.55 -29.70 -54.35
N THR A 15 30.31 -29.67 -53.04
CA THR A 15 31.27 -29.40 -51.97
C THR A 15 31.98 -28.05 -52.00
N HIS A 16 31.59 -27.18 -51.08
CA HIS A 16 32.52 -26.87 -49.99
C HIS A 16 31.77 -26.59 -48.70
N SER A 17 32.07 -27.44 -47.74
CA SER A 17 31.79 -27.32 -46.32
C SER A 17 32.43 -26.04 -45.76
N LYS A 18 31.58 -25.17 -45.23
CA LYS A 18 31.77 -24.21 -44.13
C LYS A 18 30.48 -23.38 -44.13
N GLU A 19 29.96 -23.05 -42.94
CA GLU A 19 28.75 -22.22 -42.73
C GLU A 19 27.39 -22.92 -42.73
N VAL A 20 27.18 -23.95 -41.89
CA VAL A 20 25.86 -24.13 -41.22
C VAL A 20 26.10 -24.71 -39.82
N PHE A 21 26.58 -23.88 -38.91
CA PHE A 21 26.60 -24.18 -37.47
C PHE A 21 26.50 -22.88 -36.67
N CYS A 22 25.46 -22.09 -36.95
CA CYS A 22 25.07 -20.94 -36.15
C CYS A 22 23.67 -20.52 -36.60
N LEU A 23 22.64 -21.22 -36.11
CA LEU A 23 21.25 -20.71 -35.98
C LEU A 23 20.29 -21.79 -35.43
N ILE A 24 20.78 -22.65 -34.52
CA ILE A 24 19.93 -23.47 -33.64
C ILE A 24 20.52 -23.31 -32.24
N GLY A 25 20.27 -22.15 -31.63
CA GLY A 25 20.91 -21.81 -30.35
C GLY A 25 20.58 -20.42 -29.79
N MET A 26 19.45 -19.82 -30.20
CA MET A 26 18.92 -18.59 -29.56
C MET A 26 17.39 -18.66 -29.52
N LEU A 27 16.86 -19.71 -28.87
CA LEU A 27 15.45 -19.75 -28.46
C LEU A 27 15.33 -20.38 -27.07
N VAL A 28 16.14 -19.89 -26.14
CA VAL A 28 16.15 -20.18 -24.70
C VAL A 28 16.54 -18.82 -24.11
N LEU A 29 15.69 -18.00 -23.50
CA LEU A 29 14.62 -18.27 -22.55
C LEU A 29 13.51 -17.23 -22.74
N CYS A 30 12.34 -17.65 -23.18
CA CYS A 30 11.13 -16.97 -22.71
C CYS A 30 10.97 -17.44 -21.26
N LEU A 31 11.65 -16.77 -20.33
CA LEU A 31 11.30 -16.89 -18.92
C LEU A 31 9.84 -16.49 -18.86
N SER A 32 9.01 -17.47 -18.57
CA SER A 32 7.63 -17.27 -18.20
C SER A 32 7.65 -16.32 -17.00
N SER A 33 7.47 -15.04 -17.29
CA SER A 33 6.99 -14.06 -16.32
C SER A 33 5.56 -14.49 -16.01
N TRP A 34 5.43 -15.48 -15.13
CA TRP A 34 4.22 -15.66 -14.36
C TRP A 34 4.11 -14.41 -13.51
N SER A 35 3.44 -13.39 -14.04
CA SER A 35 2.81 -12.40 -13.18
C SER A 35 1.82 -13.20 -12.34
N GLN A 36 2.24 -13.56 -11.13
CA GLN A 36 1.32 -14.10 -10.15
C GLN A 36 0.44 -12.91 -9.77
N PHE A 37 -0.76 -12.85 -10.36
CA PHE A 37 -1.83 -12.02 -9.83
C PHE A 37 -2.19 -12.62 -8.48
N THR A 38 -1.51 -12.21 -7.42
CA THR A 38 -2.01 -12.43 -6.09
C THR A 38 -3.13 -11.42 -5.91
N VAL A 39 -4.36 -11.89 -6.11
CA VAL A 39 -5.54 -11.07 -5.89
C VAL A 39 -5.64 -10.88 -4.39
N GLU A 40 -5.48 -9.63 -3.94
CA GLU A 40 -5.78 -9.24 -2.57
C GLU A 40 -7.26 -9.52 -2.32
N ARG A 41 -7.55 -10.62 -1.61
CA ARG A 41 -8.89 -11.16 -1.47
C ARG A 41 -9.17 -11.38 0.01
N SER A 42 -10.39 -11.09 0.42
CA SER A 42 -10.82 -11.23 1.82
C SER A 42 -10.39 -12.60 2.39
N PRO A 43 -9.79 -12.65 3.60
CA PRO A 43 -9.40 -13.89 4.25
C PRO A 43 -10.55 -14.90 4.39
N TRP A 44 -11.78 -14.38 4.37
CA TRP A 44 -13.02 -15.13 4.57
C TRP A 44 -13.57 -15.77 3.27
N LEU A 45 -12.90 -15.57 2.13
CA LEU A 45 -13.32 -16.15 0.83
C LEU A 45 -13.16 -17.68 0.74
N ASP A 46 -12.29 -18.27 1.55
CA ASP A 46 -12.04 -19.72 1.55
C ASP A 46 -12.67 -20.41 2.78
N GLY A 47 -13.47 -19.68 3.57
CA GLY A 47 -14.12 -20.15 4.80
C GLY A 47 -15.54 -20.69 4.59
N PRO A 48 -16.14 -21.36 5.59
CA PRO A 48 -17.52 -21.87 5.51
C PRO A 48 -18.61 -20.77 5.56
N GLU A 49 -18.23 -19.52 5.82
CA GLU A 49 -19.13 -18.36 6.05
C GLU A 49 -19.17 -17.39 4.86
N ILE A 50 -18.92 -17.88 3.64
CA ILE A 50 -19.09 -17.08 2.41
C ILE A 50 -20.56 -16.68 2.30
N THR A 51 -20.83 -15.39 2.41
CA THR A 51 -22.16 -14.80 2.20
C THR A 51 -22.04 -13.64 1.22
N ASP A 52 -23.07 -13.45 0.39
CA ASP A 52 -23.25 -12.24 -0.43
C ASP A 52 -24.11 -11.19 0.31
N GLU A 53 -24.65 -11.54 1.48
CA GLU A 53 -25.45 -10.62 2.29
C GLU A 53 -24.56 -9.57 2.98
N PRO A 54 -25.03 -8.31 3.09
CA PRO A 54 -24.31 -7.30 3.85
C PRO A 54 -24.10 -7.71 5.31
N ILE A 55 -22.89 -7.54 5.80
CA ILE A 55 -22.50 -7.77 7.18
C ILE A 55 -22.77 -6.48 7.96
N ASN A 56 -23.68 -6.56 8.94
CA ASN A 56 -23.98 -5.43 9.81
C ASN A 56 -23.07 -5.46 11.04
N GLN A 57 -22.35 -4.37 11.27
CA GLN A 57 -21.48 -4.21 12.41
C GLN A 57 -21.84 -2.93 13.17
N ARG A 58 -21.63 -2.95 14.48
CA ARG A 58 -21.73 -1.77 15.32
C ARG A 58 -20.35 -1.23 15.62
N TRP A 59 -20.03 -0.06 15.08
CA TRP A 59 -18.74 0.60 15.24
C TRP A 59 -18.77 1.61 16.37
N ALA A 60 -17.76 1.60 17.23
CA ALA A 60 -17.57 2.59 18.29
C ALA A 60 -16.14 3.13 18.23
N VAL A 61 -15.93 4.32 18.80
CA VAL A 61 -14.59 4.91 18.96
C VAL A 61 -14.36 5.21 20.44
N SER A 62 -13.16 4.92 20.92
CA SER A 62 -12.81 5.16 22.32
C SER A 62 -11.34 5.47 22.51
N ASN A 63 -11.03 6.09 23.64
CA ASN A 63 -9.67 6.27 24.10
C ASN A 63 -9.05 4.91 24.47
N ASP A 64 -7.86 4.62 23.92
CA ASP A 64 -7.13 3.36 24.14
C ASP A 64 -6.69 3.16 25.60
N GLU A 65 -6.43 4.25 26.33
CA GLU A 65 -5.95 4.21 27.71
C GLU A 65 -7.11 4.16 28.73
N THR A 66 -8.13 5.00 28.54
CA THR A 66 -9.23 5.15 29.51
C THR A 66 -10.46 4.31 29.20
N ASN A 67 -10.57 3.76 27.99
CA ASN A 67 -11.79 3.15 27.45
C ASN A 67 -13.01 4.10 27.36
N GLU A 68 -12.81 5.40 27.54
CA GLU A 68 -13.86 6.40 27.39
C GLU A 68 -14.33 6.47 25.94
N ALA A 69 -15.64 6.47 25.72
CA ALA A 69 -16.23 6.61 24.39
C ALA A 69 -16.00 8.03 23.86
N LEU A 70 -15.64 8.12 22.59
CA LEU A 70 -15.37 9.39 21.91
C LEU A 70 -16.45 9.64 20.86
N HIS A 71 -16.80 10.91 20.68
CA HIS A 71 -17.64 11.37 19.58
C HIS A 71 -16.72 11.94 18.51
N VAL A 72 -16.64 11.28 17.36
CA VAL A 72 -15.68 11.62 16.30
C VAL A 72 -16.32 11.56 14.91
N GLU A 73 -15.74 12.29 13.95
CA GLU A 73 -16.00 12.06 12.53
C GLU A 73 -15.03 10.99 11.99
N LEU A 74 -15.57 9.84 11.60
CA LEU A 74 -14.81 8.76 10.98
C LEU A 74 -14.91 8.85 9.45
N ILE A 75 -13.76 8.97 8.78
CA ILE A 75 -13.67 8.89 7.33
C ILE A 75 -13.54 7.41 6.94
N VAL A 76 -14.39 6.96 6.01
CA VAL A 76 -14.41 5.56 5.57
C VAL A 76 -14.38 5.48 4.04
N GLU A 77 -13.36 4.81 3.54
CA GLU A 77 -13.26 4.44 2.12
C GLU A 77 -13.80 3.02 1.90
N GLY A 78 -14.40 2.79 0.74
CA GLY A 78 -14.95 1.48 0.38
C GLY A 78 -16.43 1.30 0.66
N ILE A 79 -17.08 2.11 1.50
CA ILE A 79 -18.56 2.07 1.63
C ILE A 79 -19.20 2.51 0.31
N ASN A 80 -18.77 3.66 -0.23
CA ASN A 80 -19.16 4.12 -1.54
C ASN A 80 -17.98 4.01 -2.53
N PRO A 81 -18.15 3.37 -3.70
CA PRO A 81 -17.05 3.20 -4.66
C PRO A 81 -16.58 4.48 -5.34
N ARG A 82 -17.36 5.58 -5.27
CA ARG A 82 -17.07 6.83 -6.00
C ARG A 82 -16.79 8.01 -5.09
N LYS A 83 -17.02 7.88 -3.79
CA LYS A 83 -16.96 8.99 -2.84
C LYS A 83 -16.44 8.51 -1.49
N ILE A 84 -15.67 9.38 -0.85
CA ILE A 84 -15.32 9.25 0.56
C ILE A 84 -16.60 9.42 1.39
N VAL A 85 -16.82 8.55 2.36
CA VAL A 85 -17.94 8.63 3.31
C VAL A 85 -17.42 9.17 4.63
N ARG A 86 -18.14 10.12 5.23
CA ARG A 86 -17.91 10.62 6.58
C ARG A 86 -19.04 10.15 7.46
N LEU A 87 -18.70 9.50 8.56
CA LEU A 87 -19.63 8.95 9.52
C LEU A 87 -19.47 9.69 10.83
N ASP A 88 -20.56 10.28 11.31
CA ASP A 88 -20.63 10.86 12.65
C ASP A 88 -20.86 9.73 13.65
N VAL A 89 -19.84 9.38 14.45
CA VAL A 89 -19.90 8.27 15.40
C VAL A 89 -20.01 8.82 16.81
N ASP A 90 -21.24 8.87 17.33
CA ASP A 90 -21.53 9.16 18.74
C ASP A 90 -21.88 7.87 19.50
N ARG A 91 -21.05 7.50 20.48
CA ARG A 91 -21.06 6.24 21.24
C ARG A 91 -20.89 4.98 20.40
N ALA A 92 -21.79 4.75 19.46
CA ALA A 92 -21.73 3.67 18.49
C ALA A 92 -22.65 3.93 17.28
N LEU A 93 -22.24 3.49 16.09
CA LEU A 93 -22.97 3.60 14.83
C LEU A 93 -23.13 2.23 14.19
N GLU A 94 -24.32 1.90 13.69
CA GLU A 94 -24.52 0.72 12.86
C GLU A 94 -24.08 0.99 11.42
N VAL A 95 -23.25 0.08 10.88
CA VAL A 95 -22.71 0.17 9.52
C VAL A 95 -22.99 -1.15 8.81
N SER A 96 -23.46 -1.05 7.55
CA SER A 96 -23.71 -2.21 6.69
C SER A 96 -22.59 -2.33 5.66
N LEU A 97 -21.82 -3.40 5.74
CA LEU A 97 -20.62 -3.63 4.95
C LEU A 97 -20.86 -4.75 3.95
N GLN A 98 -20.47 -4.53 2.70
CA GLN A 98 -20.41 -5.61 1.72
C GLN A 98 -19.31 -6.62 2.09
N PRO A 99 -19.60 -7.93 2.00
CA PRO A 99 -18.62 -8.98 2.16
C PRO A 99 -17.55 -8.88 1.06
N PHE A 100 -16.36 -9.38 1.34
CA PHE A 100 -15.22 -9.40 0.40
C PHE A 100 -14.69 -8.04 -0.06
N ARG A 101 -15.11 -6.96 0.59
CA ARG A 101 -14.60 -5.62 0.33
C ARG A 101 -13.70 -5.16 1.47
N ARG A 102 -12.60 -4.54 1.09
CA ARG A 102 -11.68 -3.88 2.01
C ARG A 102 -12.15 -2.45 2.25
N TYR A 103 -12.21 -2.06 3.51
CA TYR A 103 -12.53 -0.71 3.94
C TYR A 103 -11.31 -0.09 4.59
N THR A 104 -11.09 1.20 4.33
CA THR A 104 -10.06 1.97 5.04
C THR A 104 -10.77 2.92 5.99
N ARG A 105 -10.40 2.91 7.26
CA ARG A 105 -10.92 3.84 8.27
C ARG A 105 -9.84 4.83 8.61
N ILE A 106 -10.18 6.10 8.63
CA ILE A 106 -9.29 7.20 8.93
C ILE A 106 -9.97 8.08 9.98
N CYS A 107 -9.29 8.35 11.09
CA CYS A 107 -9.78 9.21 12.15
C CYS A 107 -8.72 10.26 12.50
N VAL A 108 -9.13 11.52 12.49
CA VAL A 108 -8.31 12.68 12.90
C VAL A 108 -9.07 13.38 14.01
N GLU A 109 -8.56 13.27 15.24
CA GLU A 109 -9.13 13.90 16.43
C GLU A 109 -8.02 14.69 17.16
N PRO A 110 -8.28 15.91 17.68
CA PRO A 110 -7.31 16.66 18.49
C PRO A 110 -6.81 15.85 19.68
N ASP A 111 -5.54 16.04 20.06
CA ASP A 111 -4.87 15.36 21.18
C ASP A 111 -4.72 13.83 21.02
N TYR A 112 -5.16 13.25 19.91
CA TYR A 112 -4.99 11.84 19.55
C TYR A 112 -4.09 11.68 18.32
N MET A 113 -3.36 10.57 18.29
CA MET A 113 -2.54 10.19 17.15
C MET A 113 -3.44 9.85 15.96
N LEU A 114 -3.02 10.25 14.75
CA LEU A 114 -3.68 9.85 13.51
C LEU A 114 -3.90 8.33 13.50
N HIS A 115 -5.15 7.92 13.33
CA HIS A 115 -5.51 6.51 13.21
C HIS A 115 -5.89 6.21 11.77
N THR A 116 -5.22 5.21 11.20
CA THR A 116 -5.54 4.67 9.88
C THR A 116 -5.44 3.17 9.91
N ASP A 117 -6.45 2.46 9.43
CA ASP A 117 -6.39 1.01 9.27
C ASP A 117 -7.18 0.52 8.06
N ARG A 118 -6.92 -0.74 7.70
CA ARG A 118 -7.69 -1.47 6.72
C ARG A 118 -8.36 -2.67 7.36
N ILE A 119 -9.65 -2.80 7.13
CA ILE A 119 -10.45 -3.91 7.63
C ILE A 119 -11.18 -4.62 6.50
N TRP A 120 -11.41 -5.90 6.69
CA TRP A 120 -12.40 -6.67 5.94
C TRP A 120 -13.67 -6.76 6.78
N ALA A 121 -14.82 -6.79 6.12
CA ALA A 121 -16.05 -7.13 6.81
C ALA A 121 -15.96 -8.59 7.28
N ASP A 122 -15.89 -8.78 8.59
CA ASP A 122 -15.86 -10.08 9.24
C ASP A 122 -17.27 -10.41 9.77
N PRO A 123 -17.91 -11.48 9.26
CA PRO A 123 -19.25 -11.88 9.71
C PRO A 123 -19.29 -12.33 11.17
N ALA A 124 -18.17 -12.77 11.74
CA ALA A 124 -18.07 -13.13 13.15
C ALA A 124 -17.98 -11.91 14.08
N THR A 125 -17.62 -10.74 13.54
CA THR A 125 -17.45 -9.50 14.30
C THR A 125 -18.74 -8.68 14.24
N THR A 126 -19.50 -8.65 15.35
CA THR A 126 -20.73 -7.85 15.47
C THR A 126 -20.48 -6.44 16.03
N ILE A 127 -19.43 -6.28 16.84
CA ILE A 127 -19.03 -5.00 17.44
C ILE A 127 -17.54 -4.81 17.14
N ASP A 128 -17.20 -3.65 16.57
CA ASP A 128 -15.83 -3.25 16.32
C ASP A 128 -15.58 -1.89 16.99
N THR A 129 -14.52 -1.78 17.79
CA THR A 129 -14.21 -0.56 18.54
C THR A 129 -12.83 -0.07 18.14
N LEU A 130 -12.80 1.07 17.45
CA LEU A 130 -11.59 1.76 17.07
C LEU A 130 -11.01 2.46 18.32
N ARG A 131 -9.74 2.19 18.62
CA ARG A 131 -9.04 2.68 19.82
C ARG A 131 -8.08 3.80 19.43
N LEU A 132 -8.43 5.03 19.76
CA LEU A 132 -7.57 6.20 19.53
C LEU A 132 -6.52 6.30 20.62
N ARG A 133 -5.26 6.41 20.21
CA ARG A 133 -4.11 6.54 21.11
C ARG A 133 -3.86 8.02 21.42
N PRO A 134 -3.89 8.45 22.69
CA PRO A 134 -3.52 9.80 23.07
C PRO A 134 -2.10 10.16 22.59
N LEU A 135 -1.89 11.41 22.21
CA LEU A 135 -0.60 11.90 21.76
C LEU A 135 0.44 11.88 22.89
N ARG A 136 1.64 11.44 22.55
CA ARG A 136 2.82 11.49 23.41
C ARG A 136 4.08 11.42 22.58
N MET A 137 5.15 12.04 23.07
CA MET A 137 6.46 11.95 22.42
C MET A 137 6.90 10.49 22.21
N GLY A 138 7.45 10.19 21.04
CA GLY A 138 7.91 8.86 20.65
C GLY A 138 6.81 7.94 20.14
N LEU A 139 5.53 8.33 20.16
CA LEU A 139 4.46 7.53 19.58
C LEU A 139 4.63 7.43 18.06
N GLU A 140 4.66 6.21 17.54
CA GLU A 140 4.86 5.91 16.12
C GLU A 140 3.70 5.08 15.57
N VAL A 141 3.26 5.42 14.35
CA VAL A 141 2.16 4.74 13.65
C VAL A 141 2.50 4.50 12.18
N ASP A 142 2.00 3.40 11.62
CA ASP A 142 2.03 3.18 10.18
C ASP A 142 1.02 4.13 9.49
N LEU A 143 1.41 4.69 8.35
CA LEU A 143 0.50 5.43 7.48
C LEU A 143 -0.04 4.46 6.42
N GLU A 144 -1.19 3.87 6.70
CA GLU A 144 -1.83 2.91 5.80
C GLU A 144 -3.17 3.47 5.32
N PRO A 145 -3.45 3.60 4.00
CA PRO A 145 -2.64 3.22 2.87
C PRO A 145 -1.71 4.33 2.36
N ILE A 146 -0.40 4.18 2.50
CA ILE A 146 0.53 4.87 1.60
C ILE A 146 1.19 3.82 0.71
N GLU A 147 0.76 3.83 -0.54
CA GLU A 147 1.27 3.00 -1.62
C GLU A 147 2.22 3.81 -2.50
N PHE A 148 3.24 3.13 -3.00
CA PHE A 148 4.25 3.68 -3.92
C PHE A 148 4.25 2.90 -5.22
N THR A 149 4.62 3.54 -6.32
CA THR A 149 4.83 2.85 -7.60
C THR A 149 5.92 1.78 -7.41
N PRO A 150 5.72 0.53 -7.87
CA PRO A 150 6.70 -0.54 -7.67
C PRO A 150 8.11 -0.16 -8.15
N GLY A 151 9.09 -0.29 -7.26
CA GLY A 151 10.49 0.07 -7.54
C GLY A 151 10.79 1.58 -7.62
N ALA A 152 9.85 2.44 -7.20
CA ALA A 152 10.02 3.89 -7.18
C ALA A 152 9.53 4.50 -5.85
N SER A 153 9.97 5.73 -5.56
CA SER A 153 9.51 6.51 -4.40
C SER A 153 8.32 7.43 -4.72
N GLN A 154 7.69 7.25 -5.87
CA GLN A 154 6.53 8.05 -6.27
C GLN A 154 5.27 7.53 -5.57
N ILE A 155 4.60 8.41 -4.84
CA ILE A 155 3.34 8.13 -4.14
C ILE A 155 2.23 7.85 -5.14
N TYR A 156 1.48 6.78 -4.92
CA TYR A 156 0.32 6.43 -5.74
C TYR A 156 -0.91 7.26 -5.34
N HIS A 157 -1.81 7.51 -6.30
CA HIS A 157 -2.96 8.39 -6.09
C HIS A 157 -3.97 7.86 -5.06
N THR A 158 -3.98 6.55 -4.81
CA THR A 158 -4.79 5.91 -3.75
C THR A 158 -4.37 6.35 -2.35
N SER A 159 -3.15 6.89 -2.18
CA SER A 159 -2.61 7.36 -0.91
C SER A 159 -3.06 8.78 -0.54
N ILE A 160 -3.68 9.52 -1.46
CA ILE A 160 -4.07 10.93 -1.25
C ILE A 160 -4.98 11.12 -0.03
N PRO A 161 -6.02 10.30 0.20
CA PRO A 161 -6.86 10.42 1.40
C PRO A 161 -6.06 10.33 2.71
N THR A 162 -5.13 9.39 2.80
CA THR A 162 -4.22 9.21 3.95
C THR A 162 -3.32 10.43 4.15
N LEU A 163 -2.79 10.98 3.06
CA LEU A 163 -1.91 12.15 3.10
C LEU A 163 -2.65 13.43 3.49
N GLU A 164 -3.87 13.61 3.00
CA GLU A 164 -4.76 14.71 3.42
C GLU A 164 -5.13 14.57 4.89
N ALA A 165 -5.33 13.34 5.38
CA ALA A 165 -5.57 13.09 6.80
C ALA A 165 -4.35 13.37 7.67
N LEU A 166 -3.14 13.04 7.20
CA LEU A 166 -1.89 13.41 7.88
C LEU A 166 -1.69 14.93 7.92
N TYR A 167 -2.02 15.63 6.84
CA TYR A 167 -2.04 17.09 6.82
C TYR A 167 -3.05 17.63 7.85
N ALA A 168 -4.28 17.13 7.85
CA ALA A 168 -5.32 17.54 8.80
C ALA A 168 -4.88 17.28 10.26
N PHE A 169 -4.25 16.13 10.53
CA PHE A 169 -3.68 15.80 11.84
C PHE A 169 -2.68 16.86 12.33
N LEU A 170 -1.80 17.37 11.45
CA LEU A 170 -0.83 18.41 11.80
C LEU A 170 -1.45 19.81 11.94
N VAL A 171 -2.61 20.04 11.31
CA VAL A 171 -3.38 21.27 11.43
C VAL A 171 -4.16 21.30 12.74
N VAL A 172 -4.84 20.23 13.11
CA VAL A 172 -5.60 20.16 14.37
C VAL A 172 -4.69 20.09 15.59
N ASN A 173 -3.47 19.57 15.44
CA ASN A 173 -2.43 19.53 16.48
C ASN A 173 -1.25 20.45 16.12
N PRO A 174 -1.36 21.78 16.29
CA PRO A 174 -0.36 22.74 15.80
C PRO A 174 0.99 22.70 16.54
N THR A 175 1.05 22.11 17.73
CA THR A 175 2.28 21.97 18.54
C THR A 175 3.08 20.70 18.25
N VAL A 176 2.50 19.76 17.51
CA VAL A 176 3.14 18.46 17.24
C VAL A 176 4.23 18.61 16.18
N ASP A 177 5.42 18.10 16.46
CA ASP A 177 6.43 17.84 15.44
C ASP A 177 6.52 16.34 15.17
N ILE A 178 6.80 15.98 13.92
CA ILE A 178 6.89 14.59 13.49
C ILE A 178 8.17 14.28 12.74
N ALA A 179 8.61 13.03 12.84
CA ALA A 179 9.51 12.39 11.91
C ALA A 179 8.70 11.49 10.97
N VAL A 180 8.88 11.69 9.66
CA VAL A 180 8.42 10.76 8.63
C VAL A 180 9.53 9.74 8.41
N VAL A 181 9.25 8.48 8.67
CA VAL A 181 10.24 7.41 8.66
C VAL A 181 9.90 6.42 7.56
N GLY A 182 10.82 6.22 6.62
CA GLY A 182 10.66 5.24 5.56
C GLY A 182 11.27 3.89 5.94
N HIS A 183 10.65 2.83 5.44
CA HIS A 183 11.09 1.45 5.57
C HIS A 183 11.19 0.80 4.18
N GLU A 184 12.12 -0.13 4.00
CA GLU A 184 12.36 -0.85 2.74
C GLU A 184 12.47 -2.36 2.97
N HIS A 185 12.01 -3.15 2.00
CA HIS A 185 12.30 -4.57 1.95
C HIS A 185 13.68 -4.80 1.32
N PRO A 186 14.58 -5.56 1.96
CA PRO A 186 15.91 -5.78 1.42
C PRO A 186 15.83 -6.54 0.09
N SER A 187 16.46 -5.98 -0.94
CA SER A 187 16.61 -6.66 -2.22
C SER A 187 17.95 -7.39 -2.27
N PRO A 188 18.02 -8.60 -2.83
CA PRO A 188 19.29 -9.28 -3.08
C PRO A 188 20.17 -8.56 -4.12
N THR A 189 19.61 -7.59 -4.87
CA THR A 189 20.29 -6.87 -5.96
C THR A 189 20.70 -5.44 -5.60
N THR A 190 20.18 -4.86 -4.51
CA THR A 190 20.46 -3.47 -4.13
C THR A 190 20.88 -3.38 -2.65
N SER A 191 22.01 -2.72 -2.39
CA SER A 191 22.47 -2.44 -1.02
C SER A 191 21.99 -1.10 -0.47
N GLU A 192 21.19 -0.35 -1.26
CA GLU A 192 20.82 1.06 -1.00
C GLU A 192 19.47 1.22 -0.29
N THR A 193 19.05 0.23 0.51
CA THR A 193 17.74 0.23 1.19
C THR A 193 17.54 1.45 2.10
N ALA A 194 18.60 1.94 2.73
CA ALA A 194 18.57 3.15 3.56
C ALA A 194 18.30 4.43 2.73
N PHE A 195 18.80 4.50 1.50
CA PHE A 195 18.53 5.61 0.59
C PHE A 195 17.09 5.54 0.06
N GLU A 196 16.66 4.39 -0.45
CA GLU A 196 15.31 4.18 -0.99
C GLU A 196 14.22 4.45 0.06
N SER A 197 14.42 3.96 1.28
CA SER A 197 13.52 4.26 2.40
C SER A 197 13.46 5.76 2.71
N ARG A 198 14.60 6.45 2.75
CA ARG A 198 14.64 7.90 2.98
C ARG A 198 13.94 8.68 1.87
N GLU A 199 14.05 8.26 0.62
CA GLU A 199 13.38 8.93 -0.50
C GLU A 199 11.85 8.76 -0.47
N ARG A 200 11.33 7.62 0.02
CA ARG A 200 9.90 7.48 0.30
C ARG A 200 9.42 8.43 1.39
N ALA A 201 10.17 8.54 2.48
CA ALA A 201 9.86 9.50 3.54
C ALA A 201 9.93 10.95 3.05
N ARG A 202 10.90 11.26 2.18
CA ARG A 202 11.04 12.56 1.51
C ARG A 202 9.80 12.87 0.65
N ALA A 203 9.28 11.92 -0.11
CA ALA A 203 8.09 12.15 -0.94
C ALA A 203 6.87 12.58 -0.10
N VAL A 204 6.66 11.97 1.07
CA VAL A 204 5.59 12.35 2.01
C VAL A 204 5.86 13.73 2.63
N TRP A 205 7.11 13.99 3.02
CA TRP A 205 7.53 15.30 3.52
C TRP A 205 7.29 16.41 2.48
N GLU A 206 7.66 16.19 1.22
CA GLU A 206 7.48 17.15 0.12
C GLU A 206 6.01 17.44 -0.13
N TYR A 207 5.17 16.42 -0.06
CA TYR A 207 3.72 16.58 -0.12
C TYR A 207 3.22 17.52 1.00
N LEU A 208 3.60 17.27 2.26
CA LEU A 208 3.17 18.07 3.41
C LEU A 208 3.66 19.52 3.34
N VAL A 209 4.91 19.74 2.94
CA VAL A 209 5.47 21.09 2.75
C VAL A 209 4.72 21.83 1.63
N THR A 210 4.42 21.14 0.53
CA THR A 210 3.63 21.72 -0.58
C THR A 210 2.21 22.10 -0.13
N LYS A 211 1.63 21.36 0.82
CA LYS A 211 0.34 21.67 1.46
C LYS A 211 0.43 22.80 2.50
N GLY A 212 1.62 23.30 2.80
CA GLY A 212 1.86 24.44 3.68
C GLY A 212 2.27 24.11 5.11
N VAL A 213 2.63 22.85 5.41
CA VAL A 213 3.22 22.52 6.71
C VAL A 213 4.65 23.08 6.78
N SER A 214 4.98 23.72 7.91
CA SER A 214 6.32 24.26 8.11
C SER A 214 7.38 23.14 8.09
N PRO A 215 8.45 23.25 7.27
CA PRO A 215 9.55 22.29 7.24
C PRO A 215 10.18 22.00 8.62
N ASN A 216 10.16 22.97 9.53
CA ASN A 216 10.75 22.82 10.86
C ASN A 216 9.99 21.84 11.76
N ARG A 217 8.71 21.56 11.44
CA ARG A 217 7.88 20.58 12.16
C ARG A 217 8.06 19.15 11.65
N LEU A 218 8.86 18.96 10.59
CA LEU A 218 8.94 17.73 9.82
C LEU A 218 10.39 17.26 9.67
N ALA A 219 10.72 16.11 10.25
CA ALA A 219 11.97 15.39 10.00
C ALA A 219 11.77 14.26 8.98
N VAL A 220 12.83 13.90 8.26
CA VAL A 220 12.86 12.79 7.29
C VAL A 220 13.92 11.79 7.73
N GLU A 221 13.50 10.55 7.97
CA GLU A 221 14.35 9.44 8.36
C GLU A 221 14.18 8.25 7.43
N GLY A 222 15.23 7.46 7.24
CA GLY A 222 15.20 6.20 6.50
C GLY A 222 15.81 5.10 7.37
N GLU A 223 15.00 4.12 7.77
CA GLU A 223 15.44 3.00 8.60
C GLU A 223 15.82 1.76 7.76
N GLY A 224 15.71 1.85 6.43
CA GLY A 224 16.00 0.74 5.51
C GLY A 224 15.21 -0.51 5.89
N SER A 225 15.90 -1.65 5.95
CA SER A 225 15.34 -2.95 6.31
C SER A 225 15.50 -3.31 7.79
N SER A 226 15.92 -2.37 8.64
CA SER A 226 16.22 -2.68 10.05
C SER A 226 14.99 -3.02 10.89
N ARG A 227 13.80 -2.52 10.49
CA ARG A 227 12.51 -2.75 11.15
C ARG A 227 11.47 -3.36 10.20
N MET A 228 11.78 -4.53 9.66
CA MET A 228 10.81 -5.28 8.85
C MET A 228 9.65 -5.80 9.71
N ARG A 229 8.43 -5.62 9.20
CA ARG A 229 7.21 -6.24 9.76
C ARG A 229 7.21 -7.75 9.48
N PHE A 230 7.69 -8.13 8.30
CA PHE A 230 7.83 -9.52 7.87
C PHE A 230 9.30 -9.79 7.51
N PRO A 231 10.11 -10.32 8.44
CA PRO A 231 11.53 -10.59 8.18
C PRO A 231 11.76 -11.64 7.09
N GLU A 232 10.84 -12.59 6.94
CA GLU A 232 10.86 -13.65 5.95
C GLU A 232 9.51 -13.65 5.20
N PRO A 233 9.28 -12.70 4.28
CA PRO A 233 8.00 -12.62 3.58
C PRO A 233 7.81 -13.83 2.66
N LYS A 234 6.63 -14.42 2.74
CA LYS A 234 6.19 -15.59 1.96
C LYS A 234 5.35 -15.20 0.75
N SER A 235 4.90 -13.94 0.71
CA SER A 235 4.10 -13.40 -0.39
C SER A 235 4.60 -12.02 -0.82
N ILE A 236 4.14 -11.58 -2.00
CA ILE A 236 4.43 -10.24 -2.51
C ILE A 236 3.81 -9.20 -1.58
N GLU A 237 2.63 -9.46 -1.00
CA GLU A 237 1.99 -8.54 -0.05
C GLU A 237 2.83 -8.35 1.21
N GLU A 238 3.39 -9.43 1.77
CA GLU A 238 4.26 -9.33 2.95
C GLU A 238 5.55 -8.56 2.65
N ALA A 239 6.09 -8.71 1.43
CA ALA A 239 7.24 -7.93 0.99
C ALA A 239 6.90 -6.45 0.80
N GLU A 240 5.78 -6.13 0.14
CA GLU A 240 5.30 -4.75 -0.03
C GLU A 240 4.88 -4.12 1.30
N ALA A 241 4.37 -4.89 2.26
CA ALA A 241 4.06 -4.41 3.61
C ALA A 241 5.32 -3.97 4.39
N ASN A 242 6.52 -4.44 4.01
CA ASN A 242 7.77 -3.89 4.55
C ASN A 242 8.13 -2.53 3.94
N ARG A 243 7.63 -2.23 2.73
CA ARG A 243 7.80 -0.96 2.02
C ARG A 243 6.75 0.06 2.46
N ARG A 244 6.92 0.57 3.66
CA ARG A 244 5.94 1.46 4.30
C ARG A 244 6.57 2.76 4.78
N VAL A 245 5.71 3.69 5.15
CA VAL A 245 6.08 4.92 5.85
C VAL A 245 5.38 4.93 7.20
N THR A 246 6.14 5.24 8.24
CA THR A 246 5.62 5.51 9.58
C THR A 246 5.76 6.99 9.91
N VAL A 247 4.95 7.46 10.85
CA VAL A 247 5.07 8.79 11.44
C VAL A 247 5.27 8.65 12.93
N ARG A 248 6.33 9.30 13.43
CA ARG A 248 6.67 9.33 14.85
C ARG A 248 6.57 10.74 15.38
N VAL A 249 5.92 10.91 16.52
CA VAL A 249 5.88 12.18 17.26
C VAL A 249 7.26 12.45 17.87
N THR A 250 7.88 13.58 17.52
CA THR A 250 9.18 14.02 18.06
C THR A 250 9.03 15.13 19.09
N HIS A 251 7.94 15.90 19.04
CA HIS A 251 7.57 16.92 20.00
C HIS A 251 6.05 17.00 20.16
N TYR A 252 5.56 17.20 21.38
CA TYR A 252 4.14 17.39 21.73
C TYR A 252 4.02 18.16 23.04
#